data_AF-A0A6A5QP40-F1
#
_entry.id   AF-A0A6A5QP40-F1
#
_cell.length_a   1.000
_cell.length_b   1.000
_cell.length_c   1.000
_cell.angle_alpha   90.00
_cell.angle_beta   90.00
_cell.angle_gamma   90.00
#
_symmetry.space_group_name_H-M   'P 1'
#
loop_
_entity.id
_entity.type
_entity.pdbx_description
1 polymer ?
#
loop_
_entity_poly.entity_id
_entity_poly.type
_entity_poly.pdbx_seq_one_letter_code
_entity_poly.pdbx_strand_id
1 'polypeptide(L)'
;MDEYEEAVLFTFSELESRLARLEYILGGPQAPTSEKAPTIPDRIHNLEKSLQALGAQTRLVNDARELITKHQDVVQRREETGSEGPGLDSAQKSAMVVERATGFATVASQLKALADQQMPATEGFSKLAVLRPRMSALERRQLQQAMQISELRRRSMMMVQYYKQIHVVGAGRVWADYSRTLGRALRAVSRDEYRRRAEE
;
A
#
# COMPACT_ATOMS: atom_id res chain seq x y z
N MET A 1 45.04 15.33 0.58
CA MET A 1 43.86 15.72 -0.18
C MET A 1 43.72 17.18 0.07
N ASP A 2 44.11 17.98 -0.92
CA ASP A 2 44.08 19.43 -0.78
C ASP A 2 42.62 19.88 -0.69
N GLU A 3 42.32 20.88 0.15
CA GLU A 3 40.96 21.42 0.37
C GLU A 3 40.24 21.76 -0.96
N TYR A 4 41.03 22.11 -1.98
CA TYR A 4 40.59 22.33 -3.34
C TYR A 4 40.07 21.06 -4.04
N GLU A 5 40.76 19.92 -3.88
CA GLU A 5 40.34 18.64 -4.47
C GLU A 5 39.02 18.14 -3.85
N GLU A 6 38.83 18.37 -2.54
CA GLU A 6 37.59 18.03 -1.84
C GLU A 6 36.41 18.90 -2.32
N ALA A 7 36.61 20.21 -2.43
CA ALA A 7 35.60 21.13 -2.96
C ALA A 7 35.21 20.79 -4.42
N VAL A 8 36.20 20.41 -5.24
CA VAL A 8 35.97 19.99 -6.63
C VAL A 8 35.16 18.69 -6.69
N LEU A 9 35.49 17.68 -5.88
CA LEU A 9 34.72 16.43 -5.85
C LEU A 9 33.30 16.64 -5.31
N PHE A 10 33.12 17.51 -4.32
CA PHE A 10 31.81 17.86 -3.76
C PHE A 10 30.92 18.53 -4.81
N THR A 11 31.42 19.58 -5.47
CA THR A 11 30.67 20.27 -6.53
C THR A 11 30.31 19.35 -7.69
N PHE A 12 31.19 18.43 -8.08
CA PHE A 12 30.85 17.42 -9.09
C PHE A 12 29.74 16.47 -8.63
N SER A 13 29.79 15.99 -7.38
CA SER A 13 28.74 15.13 -6.85
C SER A 13 27.37 15.84 -6.78
N GLU A 14 27.38 17.13 -6.47
CA GLU A 14 26.16 17.94 -6.44
C GLU A 14 25.59 18.12 -7.86
N LEU A 15 26.45 18.42 -8.84
CA LEU A 15 26.06 18.53 -10.25
C LEU A 15 25.49 17.22 -10.80
N GLU A 16 26.14 16.08 -10.53
CA GLU A 16 25.63 14.75 -10.91
C GLU A 16 24.25 14.49 -10.28
N SER A 17 24.07 14.82 -9.00
CA SER A 17 22.79 14.63 -8.30
C SER A 17 21.66 15.48 -8.86
N ARG A 18 21.97 16.73 -9.24
CA ARG A 18 21.01 17.67 -9.82
C ARG A 18 20.63 17.26 -11.24
N LEU A 19 21.60 16.79 -12.02
CA LEU A 19 21.38 16.28 -13.36
C LEU A 19 20.49 15.02 -13.34
N ALA A 20 20.79 14.06 -12.45
CA ALA A 20 19.95 12.87 -12.27
C ALA A 20 18.51 13.21 -11.86
N ARG A 21 18.32 14.26 -11.03
CA ARG A 21 17.00 14.76 -10.67
C ARG A 21 16.27 15.38 -11.87
N LEU A 22 16.96 16.15 -12.71
CA LEU A 22 16.37 16.73 -13.90
C LEU A 22 15.99 15.64 -14.91
N GLU A 23 16.85 14.66 -15.14
CA GLU A 23 16.56 13.48 -15.97
C GLU A 23 15.35 12.70 -15.44
N TYR A 24 15.26 12.49 -14.13
CA TYR A 24 14.11 11.82 -13.51
C TYR A 24 12.79 12.59 -13.74
N ILE A 25 12.81 13.92 -13.59
CA ILE A 25 11.62 14.77 -13.77
C ILE A 25 11.20 14.81 -15.25
N LEU A 26 12.16 14.85 -16.17
CA LEU A 26 11.91 15.07 -17.60
C LEU A 26 11.67 13.76 -18.37
N GLY A 27 12.30 12.66 -17.96
CA GLY A 27 12.28 11.36 -18.65
C GLY A 27 11.68 10.19 -17.86
N GLY A 28 11.27 10.40 -16.60
CA GLY A 28 10.72 9.36 -15.72
C GLY A 28 11.79 8.45 -15.09
N PRO A 29 11.39 7.43 -14.31
CA PRO A 29 12.32 6.59 -13.55
C PRO A 29 13.24 5.78 -14.48
N GLN A 30 14.52 6.16 -14.53
CA GLN A 30 15.57 5.41 -15.19
C GLN A 30 16.26 4.45 -14.20
N ALA A 31 16.75 3.32 -14.72
CA ALA A 31 17.54 2.38 -13.93
C ALA A 31 18.85 3.08 -13.48
N PRO A 32 19.32 2.83 -12.25
CA PRO A 32 20.54 3.45 -11.76
C PRO A 32 21.71 3.04 -12.67
N THR A 33 22.34 4.01 -13.33
CA THR A 33 23.59 3.81 -14.06
C THR A 33 24.69 3.55 -13.02
N SER A 34 24.82 2.27 -12.68
CA SER A 34 25.92 1.73 -11.90
C SER A 34 27.17 1.78 -12.76
N GLU A 35 27.91 2.88 -12.71
CA GLU A 35 29.37 2.93 -12.87
C GLU A 35 29.84 4.37 -12.68
N LYS A 36 30.30 4.70 -11.47
CA LYS A 36 31.00 5.96 -11.21
C LYS A 36 32.32 5.91 -11.99
N ALA A 37 32.49 6.80 -12.96
CA ALA A 37 33.74 6.85 -13.73
C ALA A 37 34.94 7.10 -12.80
N PRO A 38 36.06 6.37 -12.97
CA PRO A 38 37.16 6.34 -12.01
C PRO A 38 38.00 7.64 -11.99
N THR A 39 37.92 8.48 -13.02
CA THR A 39 38.77 9.67 -13.18
C THR A 39 37.94 10.95 -13.35
N ILE A 40 38.39 12.06 -12.77
CA ILE A 40 37.76 13.40 -12.88
C ILE A 40 37.49 13.83 -14.36
N PRO A 41 38.42 13.69 -15.32
CA PRO A 41 38.13 14.06 -16.71
C PRO A 41 37.04 13.19 -17.36
N ASP A 42 36.98 11.91 -17.02
CA ASP A 42 35.92 11.01 -17.52
C ASP A 42 34.54 11.38 -16.96
N ARG A 43 34.49 11.83 -15.69
CA ARG A 43 33.26 12.34 -15.05
C ARG A 43 32.75 13.62 -15.73
N ILE A 44 33.67 14.53 -16.07
CA ILE A 44 33.33 15.77 -16.82
C ILE A 44 32.77 15.41 -18.20
N HIS A 45 33.43 14.51 -18.92
CA HIS A 45 32.99 14.12 -20.26
C HIS A 45 31.61 13.42 -20.23
N ASN A 46 31.35 12.61 -19.20
CA ASN A 46 30.04 11.98 -19.01
C ASN A 46 28.94 13.00 -18.67
N LEU A 47 29.23 13.99 -17.81
CA LEU A 47 28.31 15.09 -17.50
C LEU A 47 28.00 15.94 -18.73
N GLU A 48 29.00 16.24 -19.55
CA GLU A 48 28.81 16.99 -20.78
C GLU A 48 27.95 16.22 -21.78
N LYS A 49 28.22 14.92 -21.93
CA LYS A 49 27.46 14.04 -22.81
C LYS A 49 26.01 13.88 -22.36
N SER A 50 25.75 13.77 -21.05
CA SER A 50 24.39 13.68 -20.51
C SER A 50 23.63 15.01 -20.63
N LEU A 51 24.30 16.16 -20.41
CA LEU A 51 23.72 17.48 -20.67
C LEU A 51 23.37 17.69 -22.14
N GLN A 52 24.26 17.29 -23.07
CA GLN A 52 23.99 17.37 -24.50
C GLN A 52 22.86 16.42 -24.91
N ALA A 53 22.81 15.21 -24.35
CA ALA A 53 21.71 14.28 -24.58
C ALA A 53 20.37 14.81 -24.05
N LEU A 54 20.35 15.43 -22.86
CA LEU A 54 19.16 16.03 -22.27
C LEU A 54 18.67 17.22 -23.11
N GLY A 55 19.59 18.06 -23.59
CA GLY A 55 19.28 19.16 -24.50
C GLY A 55 18.77 18.72 -25.87
N ALA A 56 19.24 17.57 -26.38
CA ALA A 56 18.75 16.98 -27.63
C ALA A 56 17.41 16.26 -27.46
N GLN A 57 17.16 15.63 -26.31
CA GLN A 57 15.93 14.87 -26.04
C GLN A 57 14.72 15.77 -25.76
N THR A 58 14.92 17.00 -25.28
CA THR A 58 13.80 17.81 -24.76
C THR A 58 13.57 19.10 -25.52
N ARG A 59 12.68 19.01 -26.53
CA ARG A 59 12.10 20.16 -27.23
C ARG A 59 11.56 21.23 -26.26
N LEU A 60 11.01 20.79 -25.12
CA LEU A 60 10.50 21.65 -24.06
C LEU A 60 11.54 22.61 -23.46
N VAL A 61 12.82 22.26 -23.40
CA VAL A 61 13.85 23.17 -22.86
C VAL A 61 14.15 24.28 -23.86
N ASN A 62 14.16 23.95 -25.16
CA ASN A 62 14.30 24.94 -26.23
C ASN A 62 13.05 25.82 -26.33
N ASP A 63 11.87 25.23 -26.23
CA ASP A 63 10.59 25.96 -26.24
C ASP A 63 10.46 26.86 -24.99
N ALA A 64 10.85 26.38 -23.81
CA ALA A 64 10.87 27.19 -22.58
C ALA A 64 11.89 28.32 -22.67
N ARG A 65 13.07 28.07 -23.24
CA ARG A 65 14.08 29.11 -23.48
C ARG A 65 13.56 30.15 -24.47
N GLU A 66 12.93 29.71 -25.55
CA GLU A 66 12.31 30.59 -26.54
C GLU A 66 11.16 31.41 -25.89
N LEU A 67 10.31 30.78 -25.07
CA LEU A 67 9.26 31.46 -24.31
C LEU A 67 9.82 32.49 -23.34
N ILE A 68 10.86 32.16 -22.58
CA ILE A 68 11.51 33.08 -21.63
C ILE A 68 12.12 34.26 -22.38
N THR A 69 12.71 34.03 -23.56
CA THR A 69 13.26 35.14 -24.37
C THR A 69 12.18 36.00 -25.01
N LYS A 70 11.04 35.42 -25.41
CA LYS A 70 9.92 36.15 -26.02
C LYS A 70 9.03 36.86 -25.01
N HIS A 71 8.94 36.31 -23.79
CA HIS A 71 8.04 36.75 -22.74
C HIS A 71 8.78 36.95 -21.42
N GLN A 72 9.89 37.71 -21.46
CA GLN A 72 10.66 38.04 -20.28
C GLN A 72 9.84 38.87 -19.27
N ASP A 73 8.85 39.60 -19.77
CA ASP A 73 7.86 40.39 -19.02
C ASP A 73 6.88 39.54 -18.19
N VAL A 74 6.56 38.32 -18.62
CA VAL A 74 5.68 37.39 -17.89
C VAL A 74 6.44 36.67 -16.76
N VAL A 75 7.72 36.38 -16.98
CA VAL A 75 8.54 35.59 -16.06
C VAL A 75 9.24 36.48 -15.02
N GLN A 76 9.66 37.69 -15.40
CA GLN A 76 10.08 38.69 -14.43
C GLN A 76 8.83 39.28 -13.80
N ARG A 77 8.38 38.65 -12.70
CA ARG A 77 7.49 39.29 -11.73
C ARG A 77 8.14 40.63 -11.40
N ARG A 78 7.55 41.72 -11.92
CA ARG A 78 7.86 43.08 -11.52
C ARG A 78 7.94 43.05 -10.00
N GLU A 79 9.11 43.31 -9.46
CA GLU A 79 9.25 43.54 -8.03
C GLU A 79 8.44 44.80 -7.75
N GLU A 80 7.17 44.60 -7.42
CA GLU A 80 6.30 45.66 -6.94
C GLU A 80 6.92 46.11 -5.62
N THR A 81 7.62 47.23 -5.72
CA THR A 81 8.18 47.99 -4.63
C THR A 81 7.09 48.27 -3.60
N GLY A 82 6.97 47.41 -2.61
CA GLY A 82 6.88 47.75 -1.19
C GLY A 82 5.92 48.83 -0.69
N SER A 83 4.81 49.18 -1.36
CA SER A 83 3.85 50.13 -0.78
C SER A 83 2.39 49.88 -1.20
N GLU A 84 1.60 49.49 -0.20
CA GLU A 84 0.16 49.67 -0.06
C GLU A 84 -0.81 48.95 -1.02
N GLY A 85 -0.76 47.62 -1.04
CA GLY A 85 -1.94 46.79 -1.38
C GLY A 85 -2.58 47.04 -2.76
N PRO A 86 -3.74 46.44 -3.05
CA PRO A 86 -4.47 46.77 -4.27
C PRO A 86 -4.81 48.27 -4.24
N GLY A 87 -4.44 49.00 -5.30
CA GLY A 87 -4.59 50.45 -5.47
C GLY A 87 -6.05 50.94 -5.52
N LEU A 88 -6.82 50.60 -4.49
CA LEU A 88 -8.20 50.99 -4.27
C LEU A 88 -8.21 52.32 -3.53
N ASP A 89 -9.01 53.25 -4.02
CA ASP A 89 -9.25 54.54 -3.37
C ASP A 89 -9.92 54.34 -1.99
N SER A 90 -9.72 55.28 -1.06
CA SER A 90 -10.26 55.18 0.30
C SER A 90 -11.79 55.02 0.31
N ALA A 91 -12.48 55.62 -0.65
CA ALA A 91 -13.93 55.47 -0.82
C ALA A 91 -14.33 54.05 -1.29
N GLN A 92 -13.50 53.40 -2.11
CA GLN A 92 -13.74 52.04 -2.57
C GLN A 92 -13.48 51.01 -1.46
N LYS A 93 -12.46 51.26 -0.63
CA LYS A 93 -12.17 50.45 0.56
C LYS A 93 -13.33 50.48 1.56
N SER A 94 -13.89 51.66 1.84
CA SER A 94 -15.05 51.78 2.75
C SER A 94 -16.31 51.14 2.17
N ALA A 95 -16.57 51.31 0.86
CA ALA A 95 -17.68 50.65 0.18
C ALA A 95 -17.60 49.12 0.28
N MET A 96 -16.41 48.55 0.07
CA MET A 96 -16.17 47.10 0.19
C MET A 96 -16.36 46.59 1.62
N VAL A 97 -15.92 47.35 2.62
CA VAL A 97 -16.15 47.00 4.04
C VAL A 97 -17.63 47.03 4.37
N VAL A 98 -18.38 48.01 3.88
CA VAL A 98 -19.84 48.11 4.08
C VAL A 98 -20.58 46.97 3.38
N GLU A 99 -20.19 46.63 2.14
CA GLU A 99 -20.75 45.50 1.40
C GLU A 99 -20.52 44.17 2.14
N ARG A 100 -19.33 43.99 2.72
CA ARG A 100 -18.95 42.77 3.44
C ARG A 100 -19.30 42.77 4.93
N ALA A 101 -19.81 43.88 5.46
CA ALA A 101 -20.08 44.08 6.89
C ALA A 101 -20.97 42.98 7.49
N THR A 102 -22.04 42.61 6.78
CA THR A 102 -22.96 41.54 7.18
C THR A 102 -22.30 40.16 7.15
N GLY A 103 -21.35 39.95 6.23
CA GLY A 103 -20.52 38.76 6.14
C GLY A 103 -19.58 38.59 7.34
N PHE A 104 -19.03 39.69 7.87
CA PHE A 104 -18.17 39.62 9.05
C PHE A 104 -18.92 39.16 10.30
N ALA A 105 -20.14 39.66 10.51
CA ALA A 105 -20.98 39.24 11.64
C ALA A 105 -21.37 37.75 11.56
N THR A 106 -21.69 37.26 10.35
CA THR A 106 -22.04 35.85 10.16
C THR A 106 -20.84 34.93 10.33
N VAL A 107 -19.67 35.28 9.79
CA VAL A 107 -18.43 34.50 9.98
C VAL A 107 -17.96 34.54 11.43
N ALA A 108 -18.07 35.67 12.12
CA ALA A 108 -17.75 35.76 13.54
C ALA A 108 -18.67 34.86 14.39
N SER A 109 -19.97 34.83 14.08
CA SER A 109 -20.93 33.93 14.72
C SER A 109 -20.62 32.45 14.44
N GLN A 110 -20.25 32.10 13.20
CA GLN A 110 -19.84 30.74 12.83
C GLN A 110 -18.55 30.30 13.53
N LEU A 111 -17.56 31.18 13.64
CA LEU A 111 -16.32 30.91 14.37
C LEU A 111 -16.57 30.77 15.87
N LYS A 112 -17.48 31.58 16.43
CA LYS A 112 -17.91 31.46 17.82
C LYS A 112 -18.60 30.12 18.06
N ALA A 113 -19.52 29.72 17.18
CA ALA A 113 -20.17 28.42 17.24
C ALA A 113 -19.18 27.26 17.10
N LEU A 114 -18.15 27.40 16.25
CA LEU A 114 -17.08 26.41 16.12
C LEU A 114 -16.17 26.34 17.36
N ALA A 115 -15.91 27.49 18.00
CA ALA A 115 -15.17 27.54 19.26
C ALA A 115 -15.96 26.96 20.43
N ASP A 116 -17.29 27.13 20.43
CA ASP A 116 -18.19 26.55 21.44
C ASP A 116 -18.41 25.05 21.21
N GLN A 117 -18.16 24.54 19.99
CA GLN A 117 -18.07 23.11 19.74
C GLN A 117 -16.83 22.53 20.43
N GLN A 118 -17.05 21.90 21.59
CA GLN A 118 -16.01 21.14 22.27
C GLN A 118 -15.51 20.03 21.32
N MET A 119 -14.30 20.20 20.79
CA MET A 119 -13.65 19.13 20.06
C MET A 119 -13.50 17.93 21.01
N PRO A 120 -13.86 16.71 20.58
CA PRO A 120 -13.72 15.54 21.42
C PRO A 120 -12.27 15.41 21.90
N ALA A 121 -12.11 15.08 23.18
CA ALA A 121 -10.80 15.04 23.84
C ALA A 121 -9.80 14.22 23.01
N THR A 122 -8.71 14.87 22.61
CA THR A 122 -7.65 14.31 21.75
C THR A 122 -7.00 13.07 22.36
N GLU A 123 -7.13 12.88 23.67
CA GLU A 123 -6.76 11.66 24.38
C GLU A 123 -7.39 10.39 23.77
N GLY A 124 -8.66 10.45 23.36
CA GLY A 124 -9.33 9.30 22.74
C GLY A 124 -8.68 8.87 21.43
N PHE A 125 -8.33 9.84 20.59
CA PHE A 125 -7.64 9.58 19.32
C PHE A 125 -6.20 9.10 19.54
N SER A 126 -5.50 9.63 20.53
CA SER A 126 -4.16 9.15 20.89
C SER A 126 -4.18 7.69 21.36
N LYS A 127 -5.18 7.29 22.15
CA LYS A 127 -5.39 5.92 22.59
C LYS A 127 -5.70 4.99 21.41
N LEU A 128 -6.52 5.45 20.45
CA LEU A 128 -6.79 4.68 19.22
C LEU A 128 -5.54 4.50 18.35
N ALA A 129 -4.70 5.53 18.22
CA ALA A 129 -3.43 5.43 17.49
C ALA A 129 -2.49 4.39 18.13
N VAL A 130 -2.44 4.34 19.47
CA VAL A 130 -1.65 3.35 20.23
C VAL A 130 -2.20 1.92 20.08
N LEU A 131 -3.51 1.76 19.90
CA LEU A 131 -4.13 0.43 19.75
C LEU A 131 -3.94 -0.17 18.34
N ARG A 132 -3.75 0.65 17.31
CA ARG A 132 -3.57 0.20 15.92
C ARG A 132 -2.50 -0.90 15.72
N PRO A 133 -1.26 -0.79 16.25
CA PRO A 133 -0.27 -1.86 16.12
C PRO A 133 -0.66 -3.13 16.89
N ARG A 134 -1.42 -3.03 17.98
CA ARG A 134 -1.89 -4.19 18.73
C ARG A 134 -2.95 -4.96 17.93
N MET A 135 -3.87 -4.25 17.27
CA MET A 135 -4.87 -4.87 16.40
C MET A 135 -4.22 -5.60 15.23
N SER A 136 -3.26 -4.98 14.55
CA SER A 136 -2.56 -5.64 13.43
C SER A 136 -1.76 -6.88 13.87
N ALA A 137 -1.18 -6.87 15.08
CA ALA A 137 -0.52 -8.04 15.65
C ALA A 137 -1.51 -9.17 15.96
N LEU A 138 -2.71 -8.84 16.46
CA LEU A 138 -3.77 -9.83 16.73
C LEU A 138 -4.33 -10.43 15.44
N GLU A 139 -4.57 -9.62 14.41
CA GLU A 139 -5.03 -10.09 13.09
C GLU A 139 -4.05 -11.11 12.49
N ARG A 140 -2.75 -10.84 12.57
CA ARG A 140 -1.71 -11.79 12.10
C ARG A 140 -1.76 -13.11 12.86
N ARG A 141 -1.92 -13.05 14.19
CA ARG A 141 -2.06 -14.26 15.02
C ARG A 141 -3.33 -15.04 14.68
N GLN A 142 -4.45 -14.35 14.48
CA GLN A 142 -5.71 -14.96 14.10
C GLN A 142 -5.60 -15.68 12.76
N LEU A 143 -4.92 -15.08 11.78
CA LEU A 143 -4.67 -15.70 10.48
C LEU A 143 -3.79 -16.95 10.60
N GLN A 144 -2.73 -16.89 11.42
CA GLN A 144 -1.88 -18.06 11.69
C GLN A 144 -2.66 -19.19 12.39
N GLN A 145 -3.50 -18.85 13.37
CA GLN A 145 -4.35 -19.83 14.04
C GLN A 145 -5.37 -20.46 13.08
N ALA A 146 -5.98 -19.65 12.21
CA ALA A 146 -6.93 -20.16 11.21
C ALA A 146 -6.27 -21.18 10.26
N MET A 147 -5.02 -20.90 9.83
CA MET A 147 -4.23 -21.85 9.03
C MET A 147 -4.00 -23.16 9.79
N GLN A 148 -3.50 -23.08 11.02
CA GLN A 148 -3.25 -24.27 11.86
C GLN A 148 -4.53 -25.09 12.10
N ILE A 149 -5.65 -24.42 12.38
CA ILE A 149 -6.95 -25.09 12.59
C ILE A 149 -7.38 -25.80 11.30
N SER A 150 -7.21 -25.18 10.14
CA SER A 150 -7.59 -25.81 8.86
C SER A 150 -6.74 -27.06 8.56
N GLU A 151 -5.44 -27.00 8.84
CA GLU A 151 -4.55 -28.15 8.70
C GLU A 151 -4.90 -29.29 9.66
N LEU A 152 -5.14 -28.95 10.94
CA LEU A 152 -5.53 -29.93 11.96
C LEU A 152 -6.86 -30.58 11.61
N ARG A 153 -7.85 -29.80 11.14
CA ARG A 153 -9.13 -30.33 10.65
C ARG A 153 -8.93 -31.28 9.48
N ARG A 154 -8.08 -30.93 8.51
CA ARG A 154 -7.77 -31.80 7.37
C ARG A 154 -7.17 -33.13 7.84
N ARG A 155 -6.15 -33.08 8.71
CA ARG A 155 -5.49 -34.29 9.24
C ARG A 155 -6.44 -35.16 10.06
N SER A 156 -7.20 -34.53 10.95
CA SER A 156 -8.21 -35.22 11.77
C SER A 156 -9.27 -35.89 10.90
N MET A 157 -9.78 -35.18 9.89
CA MET A 157 -10.77 -35.73 8.97
C MET A 157 -10.24 -36.95 8.22
N MET A 158 -8.99 -36.95 7.77
CA MET A 158 -8.37 -38.12 7.12
C MET A 158 -8.32 -39.33 8.06
N MET A 159 -7.90 -39.12 9.32
CA MET A 159 -7.85 -40.20 10.32
C MET A 159 -9.24 -40.75 10.64
N VAL A 160 -10.22 -39.87 10.83
CA VAL A 160 -11.62 -40.26 11.10
C VAL A 160 -12.22 -41.00 9.91
N GLN A 161 -11.94 -40.57 8.68
CA GLN A 161 -12.39 -41.28 7.48
C GLN A 161 -11.79 -42.67 7.39
N TYR A 162 -10.47 -42.80 7.58
CA TYR A 162 -9.79 -44.09 7.59
C TYR A 162 -10.39 -45.03 8.65
N TYR A 163 -10.54 -44.53 9.88
CA TYR A 163 -11.14 -45.29 10.97
C TYR A 163 -12.55 -45.77 10.63
N LYS A 164 -13.40 -44.88 10.13
CA LYS A 164 -14.78 -45.21 9.74
C LYS A 164 -14.81 -46.25 8.62
N GLN A 165 -13.95 -46.10 7.62
CA GLN A 165 -13.94 -47.01 6.47
C GLN A 165 -13.51 -48.43 6.87
N ILE A 166 -12.49 -48.55 7.71
CA ILE A 166 -11.93 -49.87 8.07
C ILE A 166 -12.68 -50.49 9.24
N HIS A 167 -12.78 -49.77 10.35
CA HIS A 167 -13.30 -50.35 11.59
C HIS A 167 -14.82 -50.38 11.64
N VAL A 168 -15.51 -49.43 11.02
CA VAL A 168 -16.98 -49.42 11.03
C VAL A 168 -17.51 -50.16 9.81
N VAL A 169 -17.17 -49.70 8.60
CA VAL A 169 -17.70 -50.28 7.36
C VAL A 169 -17.08 -51.64 7.08
N GLY A 170 -15.75 -51.77 7.21
CA GLY A 170 -15.05 -53.03 7.00
C GLY A 170 -15.50 -54.13 7.96
N ALA A 171 -15.49 -53.86 9.26
CA ALA A 171 -15.97 -54.83 10.25
C ALA A 171 -17.47 -55.15 10.05
N GLY A 172 -18.30 -54.16 9.72
CA GLY A 172 -19.71 -54.37 9.42
C GLY A 172 -19.95 -55.33 8.25
N ARG A 173 -19.13 -55.27 7.19
CA ARG A 173 -19.20 -56.21 6.06
C ARG A 173 -18.86 -57.64 6.50
N VAL A 174 -17.77 -57.82 7.26
CA VAL A 174 -17.36 -59.14 7.77
C VAL A 174 -18.45 -59.73 8.66
N TRP A 175 -19.02 -58.93 9.57
CA TRP A 175 -20.12 -59.36 10.44
C TRP A 175 -21.38 -59.72 9.65
N ALA A 176 -21.73 -58.95 8.63
CA ALA A 176 -22.88 -59.23 7.78
C ALA A 176 -22.69 -60.54 6.99
N ASP A 177 -21.50 -60.78 6.45
CA ASP A 177 -21.17 -62.02 5.75
C ASP A 177 -21.21 -63.22 6.69
N TYR A 178 -20.64 -63.09 7.89
CA TYR A 178 -20.69 -64.13 8.91
C TYR A 178 -22.12 -64.44 9.37
N SER A 179 -22.94 -63.41 9.62
CA SER A 179 -24.36 -63.58 9.96
C SER A 179 -25.11 -64.28 8.83
N ARG A 180 -24.81 -63.94 7.57
CA ARG A 180 -25.42 -64.58 6.40
C ARG A 180 -25.02 -66.05 6.26
N THR A 181 -23.77 -66.41 6.48
CA THR A 181 -23.30 -67.81 6.42
C THR A 181 -23.88 -68.62 7.57
N LEU A 182 -23.83 -68.09 8.79
CA LEU A 182 -24.39 -68.73 9.98
C LEU A 182 -25.92 -68.93 9.84
N GLY A 183 -26.64 -67.95 9.32
CA GLY A 183 -28.07 -68.08 9.03
C GLY A 183 -28.40 -69.09 7.93
N ARG A 184 -27.50 -69.29 6.94
CA ARG A 184 -27.65 -70.39 5.97
C ARG A 184 -27.43 -71.75 6.62
N ALA A 185 -26.39 -71.90 7.45
CA ALA A 185 -26.09 -73.13 8.18
C ALA A 185 -27.24 -73.50 9.12
N LEU A 186 -27.75 -72.55 9.90
CA LEU A 186 -28.89 -72.75 10.80
C LEU A 186 -30.14 -73.24 10.06
N ARG A 187 -30.46 -72.63 8.90
CA ARG A 187 -31.57 -73.07 8.05
C ARG A 187 -31.36 -74.44 7.42
N ALA A 188 -30.12 -74.88 7.22
CA ALA A 188 -29.85 -76.23 6.73
C ALA A 188 -30.06 -77.25 7.86
N VAL A 189 -29.47 -77.00 9.04
CA VAL A 189 -29.64 -77.84 10.24
C VAL A 189 -31.11 -77.97 10.60
N SER A 190 -31.86 -76.87 10.67
CA SER A 190 -33.28 -76.90 10.97
C SER A 190 -34.07 -77.74 9.96
N ARG A 191 -33.76 -77.64 8.65
CA ARG A 191 -34.40 -78.47 7.62
C ARG A 191 -34.10 -79.96 7.80
N ASP A 192 -32.87 -80.30 8.16
CA ASP A 192 -32.49 -81.70 8.41
C ASP A 192 -33.12 -82.25 9.69
N GLU A 193 -33.22 -81.44 10.74
CA GLU A 193 -33.96 -81.81 11.97
C GLU A 193 -35.44 -82.06 11.69
N TYR A 194 -36.09 -81.21 10.88
CA TYR A 194 -37.47 -81.44 10.46
C TYR A 194 -37.65 -82.72 9.64
N ARG A 195 -36.69 -83.05 8.76
CA ARG A 195 -36.73 -84.31 7.99
C ARG A 195 -36.60 -85.52 8.89
N ARG A 196 -35.64 -85.52 9.82
CA ARG A 196 -35.46 -86.62 10.77
C ARG A 196 -36.69 -86.86 11.64
N ARG A 197 -37.33 -85.78 12.13
CA ARG A 197 -38.59 -85.89 12.91
C ARG A 197 -39.79 -86.37 12.10
N ALA A 198 -39.74 -86.31 10.77
CA ALA A 198 -40.80 -86.83 9.90
C ALA A 198 -40.54 -88.29 9.48
N GLU A 199 -39.32 -88.78 9.67
CA GLU A 199 -38.91 -90.16 9.42
C GLU A 199 -39.03 -91.05 10.69
N GLU A 200 -39.16 -90.43 11.87
CA GLU A 200 -39.58 -91.04 13.15
C GLU A 200 -41.11 -91.11 13.28
#